data_AF-A0A965AYR0-F1
#
_entry.id   AF-A0A965AYR0-F1
#
_cell.length_a   1.000
_cell.length_b   1.000
_cell.length_c   1.000
_cell.angle_alpha   90.00
_cell.angle_beta   90.00
_cell.angle_gamma   90.00
#
_symmetry.space_group_name_H-M   'P 1'
#
loop_
_entity.id
_entity.type
_entity.pdbx_description
1 polymer ?
#
loop_
_entity_poly.entity_id
_entity_poly.type
_entity_poly.pdbx_seq_one_letter_code
_entity_poly.pdbx_strand_id
1 'polypeptide(L)'
;MASLSYQLYSSRNFDMDEILSTLEKHGVREVEGYGPLFENPQATQEKLASFGLSMPTAHMSLDLVEGDPERTLAIAKALNIQAVIVPHIMPDLRPKTAAGWAEFGKRLAAAGKPIVDAGLKFGWHNHDFEFKACEDGSFPIEHIARGADYIDL
;
A
#
# COMPACT_ATOMS: atom_id res chain seq x y z
N MET A 1 3.02 -21.48 -6.45
CA MET A 1 4.12 -21.01 -5.57
C MET A 1 3.79 -19.59 -5.18
N ALA A 2 4.08 -19.18 -3.94
CA ALA A 2 4.01 -17.77 -3.59
C ALA A 2 5.11 -17.01 -4.35
N SER A 3 4.77 -15.87 -4.93
CA SER A 3 5.71 -14.94 -5.56
C SER A 3 6.19 -13.92 -4.53
N LEU A 4 7.35 -13.30 -4.79
CA LEU A 4 7.93 -12.26 -3.95
C LEU A 4 7.89 -10.93 -4.69
N SER A 5 7.20 -9.94 -4.12
CA SER A 5 7.26 -8.55 -4.56
C SER A 5 8.35 -7.79 -3.81
N TYR A 6 9.30 -7.21 -4.53
CA TYR A 6 10.29 -6.31 -3.95
C TYR A 6 9.73 -4.89 -3.80
N GLN A 7 9.76 -4.34 -2.58
CA GLN A 7 9.30 -2.99 -2.31
C GLN A 7 10.29 -1.95 -2.83
N LEU A 8 9.93 -1.27 -3.94
CA LEU A 8 10.80 -0.29 -4.59
C LEU A 8 11.12 0.91 -3.68
N TYR A 9 10.28 1.18 -2.68
CA TYR A 9 10.55 2.23 -1.71
C TYR A 9 11.90 2.00 -0.99
N SER A 10 12.31 0.75 -0.76
CA SER A 10 13.57 0.41 -0.10
C SER A 10 14.81 0.92 -0.85
N SER A 11 14.72 1.06 -2.18
CA SER A 11 15.81 1.54 -3.03
C SER A 11 15.52 2.88 -3.71
N ARG A 12 14.53 3.64 -3.22
CA ARG A 12 14.06 4.91 -3.80
C ARG A 12 15.12 6.00 -4.06
N ASN A 13 16.27 5.89 -3.41
CA ASN A 13 17.37 6.86 -3.53
C ASN A 13 18.43 6.46 -4.56
N PHE A 14 18.24 5.34 -5.25
CA PHE A 14 19.15 4.83 -6.28
C PHE A 14 18.53 4.96 -7.67
N ASP A 15 19.35 4.78 -8.71
CA ASP A 15 18.86 4.79 -10.08
C ASP A 15 17.89 3.63 -10.33
N MET A 16 16.74 3.94 -10.92
CA MET A 16 15.69 2.95 -11.13
C MET A 16 16.11 1.86 -12.11
N ASP A 17 16.84 2.17 -13.19
CA ASP A 17 17.22 1.17 -14.19
C ASP A 17 18.24 0.20 -13.61
N GLU A 18 19.18 0.70 -12.81
CA GLU A 18 20.13 -0.15 -12.08
C GLU A 18 19.43 -1.11 -11.11
N ILE A 19 18.41 -0.62 -10.37
CA ILE A 19 17.62 -1.45 -9.46
C ILE A 19 16.83 -2.50 -10.24
N LEU A 20 16.06 -2.13 -11.26
CA LEU A 20 15.24 -3.07 -12.02
C LEU A 20 16.11 -4.12 -12.73
N SER A 21 17.26 -3.71 -13.30
CA SER A 21 18.24 -4.65 -13.87
C SER A 21 18.80 -5.61 -12.83
N THR A 22 19.07 -5.14 -11.62
CA THR A 22 19.59 -5.97 -10.52
C THR A 22 18.54 -7.00 -10.08
N LEU A 23 17.29 -6.58 -9.90
CA LEU A 23 16.18 -7.46 -9.55
C LEU A 23 15.98 -8.56 -10.61
N GLU A 24 15.98 -8.18 -11.88
CA GLU A 24 15.87 -9.10 -13.01
C GLU A 24 16.97 -10.18 -12.98
N LYS A 25 18.23 -9.78 -12.85
CA LYS A 25 19.40 -10.69 -12.77
C LYS A 25 19.35 -11.66 -11.60
N HIS A 26 18.71 -11.26 -10.49
CA HIS A 26 18.55 -12.09 -9.30
C HIS A 26 17.27 -12.93 -9.29
N GLY A 27 16.49 -12.93 -10.39
CA GLY A 27 15.31 -13.75 -10.53
C GLY A 27 14.06 -13.18 -9.85
N VAL A 28 14.09 -11.93 -9.36
CA VAL A 28 12.88 -11.23 -8.89
C VAL A 28 12.06 -10.84 -10.12
N ARG A 29 10.74 -11.02 -10.04
CA ARG A 29 9.79 -10.77 -11.15
C ARG A 29 8.65 -9.83 -10.78
N GLU A 30 8.46 -9.59 -9.48
CA GLU A 30 7.39 -8.75 -8.97
C GLU A 30 7.99 -7.66 -8.10
N VAL A 31 7.39 -6.48 -8.18
CA VAL A 31 7.74 -5.32 -7.38
C VAL A 31 6.49 -4.72 -6.74
N GLU A 32 6.70 -3.94 -5.70
CA GLU A 32 5.68 -3.10 -5.08
C GLU A 32 6.03 -1.63 -5.28
N GLY A 33 5.14 -0.89 -5.95
CA GLY A 33 5.32 0.52 -6.24
C GLY A 33 4.84 1.45 -5.13
N TYR A 34 5.22 2.72 -5.25
CA TYR A 34 4.85 3.79 -4.32
C TYR A 34 4.80 5.14 -5.05
N GLY A 35 4.01 6.06 -4.50
CA GLY A 35 4.02 7.51 -4.81
C GLY A 35 4.28 7.88 -6.29
N PRO A 36 5.46 8.43 -6.64
CA PRO A 36 5.75 8.96 -7.98
C PRO A 36 5.51 7.97 -9.14
N LEU A 37 5.59 6.66 -8.88
CA LEU A 37 5.36 5.64 -9.90
C LEU A 37 3.91 5.64 -10.44
N PHE A 38 3.00 6.32 -9.75
CA PHE A 38 1.59 6.44 -10.14
C PHE A 38 1.27 7.72 -10.91
N GLU A 39 2.24 8.63 -11.12
CA GLU A 39 2.02 9.88 -11.86
C GLU A 39 1.79 9.63 -13.35
N ASN A 40 2.54 8.69 -13.92
CA ASN A 40 2.33 8.18 -15.27
C ASN A 40 2.31 6.65 -15.28
N PRO A 41 1.15 6.03 -14.95
CA PRO A 41 1.01 4.57 -14.85
C PRO A 41 1.43 3.83 -16.11
N GLN A 42 1.15 4.40 -17.29
CA GLN A 42 1.49 3.77 -18.57
C GLN A 42 3.02 3.69 -18.76
N ALA A 43 3.73 4.80 -18.53
CA ALA A 43 5.19 4.81 -18.63
C ALA A 43 5.85 3.90 -17.59
N THR A 44 5.30 3.84 -16.37
CA THR A 44 5.75 2.89 -15.34
C THR A 44 5.53 1.45 -15.79
N GLN A 45 4.38 1.11 -16.34
CA GLN A 45 4.08 -0.24 -16.84
C GLN A 45 5.07 -0.67 -17.93
N GLU A 46 5.29 0.20 -18.91
CA GLU A 46 6.19 -0.06 -20.04
C GLU A 46 7.62 -0.28 -19.57
N LYS A 47 8.08 0.54 -18.61
CA LYS A 47 9.39 0.41 -17.99
C LYS A 47 9.54 -0.91 -17.24
N LEU A 48 8.57 -1.29 -16.40
CA LEU A 48 8.64 -2.58 -15.69
C LEU A 48 8.66 -3.75 -16.68
N ALA A 49 7.82 -3.70 -17.71
CA ALA A 49 7.75 -4.71 -18.75
C ALA A 49 9.07 -4.85 -19.53
N SER A 50 9.80 -3.76 -19.78
CA SER A 50 11.10 -3.83 -20.47
C SER A 50 12.18 -4.56 -19.67
N PHE A 51 12.02 -4.67 -18.34
CA PHE A 51 12.88 -5.47 -17.45
C PHE A 51 12.26 -6.86 -17.12
N GLY A 52 11.13 -7.22 -17.73
CA GLY A 52 10.43 -8.47 -17.42
C GLY A 52 9.86 -8.51 -15.99
N LEU A 53 9.55 -7.34 -15.42
CA LEU A 53 8.98 -7.17 -14.09
C LEU A 53 7.49 -6.79 -14.16
N SER A 54 6.75 -7.08 -13.10
CA SER A 54 5.36 -6.68 -12.93
C SER A 54 5.12 -6.10 -11.53
N MET A 55 4.00 -5.40 -11.32
CA MET A 55 3.70 -4.73 -10.05
C MET A 55 2.32 -5.12 -9.51
N PRO A 56 2.16 -6.35 -8.97
CA PRO A 56 0.88 -6.84 -8.51
C PRO A 56 0.45 -6.22 -7.17
N THR A 57 1.35 -5.57 -6.42
CA THR A 57 1.03 -4.87 -5.17
C THR A 57 1.50 -3.42 -5.22
N ALA A 58 0.85 -2.54 -4.47
CA ALA A 58 1.21 -1.14 -4.42
C ALA A 58 0.94 -0.50 -3.06
N HIS A 59 1.89 0.32 -2.61
CA HIS A 59 1.70 1.23 -1.50
C HIS A 59 1.13 2.56 -1.96
N MET A 60 -0.15 2.80 -1.65
CA MET A 60 -0.87 4.03 -2.01
C MET A 60 -1.26 4.80 -0.75
N SER A 61 -1.05 6.12 -0.73
CA SER A 61 -1.36 6.93 0.44
C SER A 61 -2.85 6.89 0.77
N LEU A 62 -3.18 7.05 2.07
CA LEU A 62 -4.58 7.14 2.49
C LEU A 62 -5.30 8.29 1.77
N ASP A 63 -4.63 9.44 1.61
CA ASP A 63 -5.19 10.60 0.93
C ASP A 63 -5.60 10.30 -0.53
N LEU A 64 -4.83 9.48 -1.24
CA LEU A 64 -5.17 9.07 -2.61
C LEU A 64 -6.37 8.12 -2.61
N VAL A 65 -6.33 7.09 -1.76
CA VAL A 65 -7.38 6.06 -1.71
C VAL A 65 -8.71 6.65 -1.25
N GLU A 66 -8.69 7.51 -0.24
CA GLU A 66 -9.88 8.15 0.33
C GLU A 66 -10.37 9.33 -0.50
N GLY A 67 -9.45 10.17 -0.98
CA GLY A 67 -9.79 11.41 -1.69
C GLY A 67 -10.16 11.19 -3.16
N ASP A 68 -9.63 10.14 -3.80
CA ASP A 68 -9.85 9.85 -5.22
C ASP A 68 -9.80 8.33 -5.50
N PRO A 69 -10.84 7.58 -5.06
CA PRO A 69 -10.91 6.14 -5.28
C PRO A 69 -11.00 5.77 -6.77
N GLU A 70 -11.61 6.61 -7.62
CA GLU A 70 -11.67 6.38 -9.06
C GLU A 70 -10.28 6.40 -9.69
N ARG A 71 -9.47 7.41 -9.35
CA ARG A 71 -8.07 7.46 -9.79
C ARG A 71 -7.25 6.29 -9.25
N THR A 72 -7.48 5.90 -8.00
CA THR A 72 -6.83 4.72 -7.40
C THR A 72 -7.10 3.47 -8.23
N LEU A 73 -8.35 3.22 -8.60
CA LEU A 73 -8.74 2.07 -9.44
C LEU A 73 -8.18 2.18 -10.86
N ALA A 74 -8.14 3.38 -11.44
CA ALA A 74 -7.54 3.62 -12.75
C ALA A 74 -6.04 3.29 -12.78
N ILE A 75 -5.30 3.72 -11.75
CA ILE A 75 -3.88 3.38 -11.57
C ILE A 75 -3.73 1.87 -11.42
N ALA A 76 -4.54 1.25 -10.53
CA ALA A 76 -4.48 -0.18 -10.29
C ALA A 76 -4.69 -0.99 -11.57
N LYS A 77 -5.68 -0.61 -12.37
CA LYS A 77 -5.95 -1.24 -13.67
C LYS A 77 -4.81 -1.05 -14.67
N ALA A 78 -4.27 0.16 -14.80
CA ALA A 78 -3.20 0.46 -15.75
C ALA A 78 -1.91 -0.31 -15.44
N LEU A 79 -1.62 -0.52 -14.16
CA LEU A 79 -0.41 -1.21 -13.70
C LEU A 79 -0.63 -2.70 -13.39
N ASN A 80 -1.86 -3.20 -13.59
CA ASN A 80 -2.27 -4.57 -13.24
C ASN A 80 -2.01 -4.92 -11.77
N ILE A 81 -2.24 -3.96 -10.87
CA ILE A 81 -2.18 -4.15 -9.43
C ILE A 81 -3.39 -4.98 -8.98
N GLN A 82 -3.15 -5.94 -8.10
CA GLN A 82 -4.14 -6.82 -7.48
C GLN A 82 -4.37 -6.50 -5.99
N ALA A 83 -3.41 -5.85 -5.34
CA ALA A 83 -3.50 -5.44 -3.93
C ALA A 83 -3.05 -4.00 -3.72
N VAL A 84 -3.90 -3.20 -3.07
CA VAL A 84 -3.59 -1.84 -2.65
C VAL A 84 -3.41 -1.84 -1.13
N ILE A 85 -2.23 -1.42 -0.68
CA ILE A 85 -1.89 -1.38 0.74
C ILE A 85 -1.69 0.09 1.12
N VAL A 86 -2.36 0.53 2.18
CA VAL A 86 -2.12 1.88 2.72
C VAL A 86 -0.93 1.81 3.67
N PRO A 87 0.18 2.53 3.40
CA PRO A 87 1.44 2.24 4.07
C PRO A 87 1.61 2.91 5.43
N HIS A 88 0.97 4.06 5.67
CA HIS A 88 1.15 4.83 6.90
C HIS A 88 0.21 6.05 6.96
N ILE A 89 0.17 6.70 8.12
CA ILE A 89 -0.27 8.08 8.31
C ILE A 89 0.85 8.93 8.95
N MET A 90 0.85 10.22 8.63
CA MET A 90 1.85 11.17 9.14
C MET A 90 1.75 11.34 10.66
N PRO A 91 2.85 11.65 11.37
CA PRO A 91 2.88 11.73 12.83
C PRO A 91 1.82 12.64 13.48
N ASP A 92 1.49 13.74 12.83
CA ASP A 92 0.49 14.71 13.26
C ASP A 92 -0.96 14.21 13.10
N LEU A 93 -1.18 13.23 12.21
CA LEU A 93 -2.48 12.59 12.00
C LEU A 93 -2.72 11.40 12.93
N ARG A 94 -1.72 10.95 13.69
CA ARG A 94 -1.82 9.76 14.55
C ARG A 94 -2.72 10.04 15.76
N PRO A 95 -3.80 9.25 15.95
CA PRO A 95 -4.58 9.32 17.17
C PRO A 95 -3.75 9.04 18.44
N LYS A 96 -4.19 9.61 19.56
CA LYS A 96 -3.55 9.44 20.88
C LYS A 96 -4.36 8.58 21.84
N THR A 97 -5.56 8.18 21.45
CA THR A 97 -6.51 7.44 22.29
C THR A 97 -7.02 6.20 21.58
N ALA A 98 -7.42 5.18 22.34
CA ALA A 98 -8.04 3.97 21.82
C ALA A 98 -9.26 4.29 20.93
N ALA A 99 -10.14 5.19 21.40
CA ALA A 99 -11.30 5.64 20.62
C ALA A 99 -10.89 6.29 19.29
N GLY A 100 -9.84 7.11 19.27
CA GLY A 100 -9.35 7.74 18.05
C GLY A 100 -8.77 6.71 17.06
N TRP A 101 -8.09 5.67 17.54
CA TRP A 101 -7.62 4.57 16.70
C TRP A 101 -8.77 3.70 16.17
N ALA A 102 -9.84 3.51 16.95
CA ALA A 102 -11.04 2.81 16.48
C ALA A 102 -11.75 3.61 15.36
N GLU A 103 -11.85 4.93 15.49
CA GLU A 103 -12.37 5.79 14.43
C GLU A 103 -11.47 5.79 13.18
N PHE A 104 -10.14 5.74 13.38
CA PHE A 104 -9.21 5.58 12.27
C PHE A 104 -9.40 4.24 11.54
N GLY A 105 -9.58 3.13 12.26
CA GLY A 105 -9.89 1.82 11.67
C GLY A 105 -11.16 1.86 10.82
N LYS A 106 -12.23 2.53 11.28
CA LYS A 106 -13.46 2.74 10.49
C LYS A 106 -13.23 3.59 9.25
N ARG A 107 -12.46 4.68 9.36
CA ARG A 107 -12.08 5.54 8.23
C ARG A 107 -11.31 4.75 7.17
N LEU A 108 -10.33 3.96 7.61
CA LEU A 108 -9.53 3.11 6.73
C LEU A 108 -10.37 2.05 6.03
N ALA A 109 -11.30 1.41 6.75
CA ALA A 109 -12.26 0.48 6.16
C ALA A 109 -13.11 1.15 5.09
N ALA A 110 -13.66 2.34 5.38
CA ALA A 110 -14.46 3.09 4.41
C ALA A 110 -13.66 3.46 3.15
N ALA A 111 -12.41 3.89 3.31
CA ALA A 111 -11.52 4.19 2.19
C ALA A 111 -11.19 2.94 1.34
N GLY A 112 -11.04 1.77 1.97
CA GLY A 112 -10.77 0.51 1.27
C GLY A 112 -11.99 -0.09 0.55
N LYS A 113 -13.21 0.29 0.92
CA LYS A 113 -14.44 -0.34 0.40
C LYS A 113 -14.58 -0.29 -1.13
N PRO A 114 -14.33 0.84 -1.82
CA PRO A 114 -14.37 0.89 -3.28
C PRO A 114 -13.32 -0.02 -3.95
N ILE A 115 -12.18 -0.22 -3.30
CA ILE A 115 -11.08 -1.05 -3.80
C ILE A 115 -11.49 -2.54 -3.76
N VAL A 116 -12.07 -2.96 -2.63
CA VAL A 116 -12.60 -4.32 -2.47
C VAL A 116 -13.80 -4.58 -3.37
N ASP A 117 -14.71 -3.61 -3.52
CA ASP A 117 -15.86 -3.73 -4.42
C ASP A 117 -15.46 -3.87 -5.90
N ALA A 118 -14.30 -3.33 -6.27
CA ALA A 118 -13.70 -3.51 -7.59
C ALA A 118 -12.97 -4.87 -7.75
N GLY A 119 -12.97 -5.72 -6.72
CA GLY A 119 -12.35 -7.05 -6.72
C GLY A 119 -10.85 -7.06 -6.42
N LEU A 120 -10.28 -5.94 -5.96
CA LEU A 120 -8.89 -5.86 -5.52
C LEU A 120 -8.78 -6.19 -4.03
N LYS A 121 -7.60 -6.63 -3.60
CA LYS A 121 -7.30 -6.76 -2.17
C LYS A 121 -6.93 -5.41 -1.57
N PHE A 122 -7.21 -5.24 -0.28
CA PHE A 122 -6.92 -4.00 0.43
C PHE A 122 -6.23 -4.28 1.77
N GLY A 123 -5.19 -3.50 2.09
CA GLY A 123 -4.34 -3.76 3.24
C GLY A 123 -3.90 -2.51 3.99
N TRP A 124 -3.30 -2.76 5.15
CA TRP A 124 -2.67 -1.76 6.01
C TRP A 124 -1.29 -2.23 6.45
N HIS A 125 -0.27 -1.41 6.20
CA HIS A 125 1.08 -1.71 6.64
C HIS A 125 1.29 -1.25 8.08
N ASN A 126 1.48 -2.20 9.01
CA ASN A 126 1.68 -1.86 10.42
C ASN A 126 3.04 -1.21 10.71
N HIS A 127 3.08 -0.25 11.63
CA HIS A 127 4.29 0.44 12.08
C HIS A 127 4.55 0.33 13.59
N ASP A 128 5.77 0.70 14.01
CA ASP A 128 6.23 0.68 15.41
C ASP A 128 5.28 1.41 16.37
N PHE A 129 4.69 2.53 15.91
CA PHE A 129 3.83 3.36 16.75
C PHE A 129 2.55 2.63 17.16
N GLU A 130 2.15 1.57 16.44
CA GLU A 130 0.98 0.78 16.75
C GLU A 130 1.19 -0.21 17.89
N PHE A 131 2.44 -0.36 18.36
CA PHE A 131 2.83 -1.17 19.51
C PHE A 131 3.07 -0.32 20.77
N LYS A 132 2.64 0.94 20.77
CA LYS A 132 2.61 1.80 21.95
C LYS A 132 1.22 1.73 22.56
N ALA A 133 1.12 1.20 23.78
CA ALA A 133 -0.16 1.02 24.45
C ALA A 133 -0.90 2.35 24.64
N CYS A 134 -2.21 2.32 24.42
CA CYS A 134 -3.13 3.36 24.84
C CYS A 134 -3.29 3.37 26.37
N GLU A 135 -3.94 4.40 26.92
CA GLU A 135 -4.17 4.53 28.36
C GLU A 135 -4.94 3.34 28.98
N ASP A 136 -5.79 2.67 28.19
CA ASP A 136 -6.54 1.48 28.60
C ASP A 136 -5.75 0.16 28.47
N GLY A 137 -4.48 0.22 28.05
CA GLY A 137 -3.60 -0.93 27.86
C GLY A 137 -3.73 -1.63 26.50
N SER A 138 -4.68 -1.23 25.66
CA SER A 138 -4.85 -1.78 24.30
C SER A 138 -3.83 -1.20 23.32
N PHE A 139 -3.58 -1.89 22.21
CA PHE A 139 -2.68 -1.40 21.17
C PHE A 139 -3.45 -0.83 19.97
N PRO A 140 -2.97 0.27 19.35
CA PRO A 140 -3.56 0.82 18.12
C PRO A 140 -3.84 -0.20 17.02
N ILE A 141 -2.93 -1.16 16.79
CA ILE A 141 -3.08 -2.22 15.79
C ILE A 141 -4.38 -3.03 15.98
N GLU A 142 -4.80 -3.26 17.22
CA GLU A 142 -6.03 -4.00 17.50
C GLU A 142 -7.27 -3.20 17.08
N HIS A 143 -7.24 -1.88 17.26
CA HIS A 143 -8.35 -1.00 16.88
C HIS A 143 -8.44 -0.82 15.37
N ILE A 144 -7.29 -0.77 14.68
CA ILE A 144 -7.21 -0.72 13.22
C ILE A 144 -7.75 -2.02 12.62
N ALA A 145 -7.29 -3.18 13.12
CA ALA A 145 -7.72 -4.49 12.64
C ALA A 145 -9.23 -4.75 12.82
N ARG A 146 -9.85 -4.16 13.85
CA ARG A 146 -11.31 -4.24 14.08
C ARG A 146 -12.13 -3.34 13.13
N GLY A 147 -11.49 -2.55 12.27
CA GLY A 147 -12.17 -1.65 11.33
C GLY A 147 -13.02 -2.39 10.30
N ALA A 148 -12.48 -3.46 9.70
CA ALA A 148 -13.20 -4.39 8.85
C ALA A 148 -12.38 -5.67 8.61
N ASP A 149 -13.06 -6.80 8.43
CA ASP A 149 -12.42 -8.11 8.22
C ASP A 149 -11.67 -8.24 6.89
N TYR A 150 -11.91 -7.33 5.94
CA TYR A 150 -11.23 -7.31 4.64
C TYR A 150 -9.94 -6.48 4.62
N ILE A 151 -9.54 -5.88 5.75
CA ILE A 151 -8.22 -5.27 5.89
C ILE A 151 -7.27 -6.40 6.29
N ASP A 152 -6.77 -7.15 5.30
CA ASP A 152 -6.15 -8.47 5.53
C ASP A 152 -4.74 -8.63 4.95
N LEU A 153 -4.11 -7.54 4.51
CA LEU A 153 -2.75 -7.50 3.93
C LEU A 153 -1.81 -6.54 4.65
#